data_AF-A0A4Q9MTF7-F1
#
_entry.id   AF-A0A4Q9MTF7-F1
#
_cell.length_a   1.000
_cell.length_b   1.000
_cell.length_c   1.000
_cell.angle_alpha   90.00
_cell.angle_beta   90.00
_cell.angle_gamma   90.00
#
_symmetry.space_group_name_H-M   'P 1'
#
loop_
_entity.id
_entity.type
_entity.pdbx_description
1 polymer ?
#
loop_
_entity_poly.entity_id
_entity_poly.type
_entity_poly.pdbx_seq_one_letter_code
_entity_poly.pdbx_strand_id
1 'polypeptide(L)' 'MASSARLPGELNDEIIAFVWPDKETLCACCLVSREWLPASRHHLFRAITL' A
#
# COMPACT_ATOMS: atom_id res chain seq x y z
N MET A 1 16.16 -18.25 -13.72
CA MET A 1 15.90 -17.43 -12.52
C MET A 1 14.90 -16.36 -12.93
N ALA A 2 13.60 -16.61 -12.75
CA ALA A 2 12.60 -15.59 -13.06
C ALA A 2 12.77 -14.47 -12.03
N SER A 3 13.27 -13.31 -12.47
CA SER A 3 13.17 -12.08 -11.70
C SER A 3 11.70 -11.88 -11.35
N SER A 4 11.31 -11.91 -10.07
CA SER A 4 9.93 -11.59 -9.71
C SER A 4 9.66 -10.20 -10.27
N ALA A 5 8.76 -10.09 -11.24
CA ALA A 5 8.44 -8.81 -11.85
C ALA A 5 7.91 -7.89 -10.74
N ARG A 6 8.75 -6.97 -10.27
CA ARG A 6 8.31 -5.94 -9.34
C ARG A 6 7.57 -4.91 -10.16
N LEU A 7 6.34 -4.62 -9.75
CA LEU A 7 5.59 -3.51 -10.34
C LEU A 7 6.31 -2.20 -10.02
N PRO A 8 6.26 -1.20 -10.93
CA PRO A 8 6.63 0.17 -10.61
C PRO A 8 5.87 0.67 -9.37
N GLY A 9 6.49 1.59 -8.62
CA GLY A 9 5.91 2.14 -7.38
C GLY A 9 4.56 2.81 -7.62
N GLU A 10 4.41 3.50 -8.75
CA GLU A 10 3.20 4.21 -9.15
C GLU A 10 2.00 3.27 -9.31
N LEU A 11 2.24 2.05 -9.81
CA LEU A 11 1.18 1.05 -9.90
C LEU A 11 0.80 0.51 -8.53
N ASN A 12 1.75 0.35 -7.60
CA ASN A 12 1.42 -0.02 -6.22
C ASN A 12 0.60 1.09 -5.55
N ASP A 13 0.96 2.36 -5.77
CA ASP A 13 0.22 3.51 -5.23
C ASP A 13 -1.23 3.53 -5.74
N GLU A 14 -1.45 3.38 -7.05
CA GLU A 14 -2.80 3.32 -7.64
C GLU A 14 -3.61 2.11 -7.13
N ILE A 15 -2.99 0.92 -7.04
CA ILE A 15 -3.66 -0.28 -6.50
C ILE A 15 -4.11 -0.03 -5.05
N ILE A 16 -3.21 0.49 -4.21
CA ILE A 16 -3.49 0.73 -2.80
C ILE A 16 -4.49 1.88 -2.61
N ALA A 17 -4.53 2.86 -3.52
CA ALA A 17 -5.50 3.95 -3.47
C ALA A 17 -6.95 3.44 -3.51
N PHE A 18 -7.23 2.34 -4.22
CA PHE A 18 -8.55 1.69 -4.23
C PHE A 18 -8.97 1.07 -2.89
N VAL A 19 -8.03 0.83 -1.98
CA VAL A 19 -8.31 0.25 -0.66
C VAL A 19 -8.83 1.30 0.32
N TRP A 20 -8.44 2.57 0.15
CA TRP A 20 -8.92 3.65 1.02
C TRP A 20 -10.45 3.78 0.95
N PRO A 21 -11.17 3.94 2.08
CA PRO A 21 -10.69 4.23 3.44
C PRO A 21 -10.54 3.02 4.39
N ASP A 22 -10.54 1.78 3.87
CA ASP A 22 -10.48 0.59 4.72
C ASP A 22 -9.10 0.43 5.41
N LYS A 23 -9.03 0.83 6.68
CA LYS A 23 -7.81 0.79 7.47
C LYS A 23 -7.37 -0.65 7.80
N GLU A 24 -8.29 -1.59 7.95
CA GLU A 24 -7.95 -2.98 8.28
C GLU A 24 -7.22 -3.63 7.09
N THR A 25 -7.77 -3.44 5.89
CA THR A 25 -7.13 -3.91 4.66
C THR A 25 -5.81 -3.19 4.39
N LEU A 26 -5.71 -1.87 4.63
CA LEU A 26 -4.43 -1.14 4.51
C LEU A 26 -3.36 -1.64 5.49
N CYS A 27 -3.73 -2.00 6.73
CA CYS A 27 -2.83 -2.63 7.69
C CYS A 27 -2.37 -4.00 7.20
N ALA A 28 -3.27 -4.81 6.62
CA ALA A 28 -2.91 -6.10 6.02
C ALA A 28 -1.94 -5.92 4.83
N CYS A 29 -2.18 -4.94 3.95
CA CYS A 29 -1.31 -4.59 2.83
C CYS A 29 0.13 -4.25 3.27
N CYS A 30 0.30 -3.61 4.44
CA CYS A 30 1.62 -3.34 5.02
C CYS A 30 2.44 -4.61 5.34
N LEU A 31 1.77 -5.76 5.52
CA LEU A 31 2.40 -7.03 5.89
C LEU A 31 2.66 -7.95 4.69
N VAL A 32 2.07 -7.66 3.52
CA VAL A 32 2.21 -8.50 2.31
C VAL A 32 3.60 -8.38 1.70
N SER A 33 4.10 -7.15 1.51
CA SER A 33 5.42 -6.91 0.92
C SER A 33 6.00 -5.56 1.32
N ARG A 34 7.33 -5.42 1.19
CA ARG A 34 8.02 -4.14 1.44
C ARG A 34 7.64 -3.05 0.43
N GLU A 35 7.24 -3.44 -0.78
CA GLU A 35 6.87 -2.53 -1.87
C GLU A 35 5.49 -1.88 -1.64
N TRP A 36 4.59 -2.56 -0.91
CA TRP A 36 3.23 -2.07 -0.62
C TRP A 36 3.18 -1.16 0.62
N LEU A 37 4.25 -1.17 1.43
CA LEU A 37 4.35 -0.45 2.69
C LEU A 37 4.27 1.07 2.54
N PRO A 38 4.96 1.73 1.56
CA PRO A 38 4.90 3.18 1.42
C PRO A 38 3.49 3.68 1.10
N ALA A 39 2.86 3.08 0.08
CA ALA A 39 1.51 3.40 -0.36
C ALA A 39 0.48 3.18 0.78
N SER A 40 0.54 2.03 1.45
CA SER A 40 -0.41 1.69 2.51
C SER A 40 -0.33 2.66 3.69
N ARG A 41 0.90 3.03 4.10
CA ARG A 41 1.12 4.03 5.16
C ARG A 41 0.68 5.42 4.75
N HIS A 42 0.90 5.81 3.50
CA HIS A 42 0.43 7.09 2.99
C HIS A 42 -1.08 7.24 3.21
N HIS A 43 -1.86 6.21 2.85
CA HIS A 43 -3.30 6.22 3.07
C HIS A 43 -3.68 6.13 4.56
N LEU A 44 -3.07 5.24 5.35
CA LEU A 44 -3.34 5.11 6.79
C LEU A 44 -3.17 6.43 7.56
N PHE A 45 -2.17 7.23 7.18
CA PHE A 45 -1.86 8.50 7.83
C PHE A 45 -2.31 9.73 7.02
N ARG A 46 -3.17 9.55 6.01
CA ARG A 46 -3.69 10.65 5.17
C ARG A 46 -4.47 11.68 5.97
N ALA A 47 -5.17 11.25 7.01
CA ALA A 47 -5.89 12.11 7.92
C ALA A 47 -5.71 11.59 9.36
N ILE A 48 -5.09 12.40 10.21
CA ILE A 48 -4.91 12.13 11.63
C ILE A 48 -5.95 12.97 12.38
N THR A 49 -6.75 12.33 13.23
CA THR A 49 -7.72 13.00 14.11
C THR A 49 -7.18 12.91 15.53
N LEU A 50 -7.12 14.05 16.24
CA LEU A 50 -6.66 14.17 17.62
C LEU A 50 -7.81 14.00 18.61
#